data_AF-A0A172TCT3-F1
#
_entry.id   AF-A0A172TCT3-F1
#
_cell.length_a   1.000
_cell.length_b   1.000
_cell.length_c   1.000
_cell.angle_alpha   90.00
_cell.angle_beta   90.00
_cell.angle_gamma   90.00
#
_symmetry.space_group_name_H-M   'P 1'
#
loop_
_entity.id
_entity.type
_entity.pdbx_description
1 polymer ?
#
loop_
_entity_poly.entity_id
_entity_poly.type
_entity_poly.pdbx_seq_one_letter_code
_entity_poly.pdbx_strand_id
1 'polypeptide(L)'
;MLADASEAFLKVAPLHSLGDRTRRGAMLDAFEGFLSAGLGKSVPLLAYTRLTGEAWLRTLADAERAEAAALLNDFRAYLRDWGWLDSARPVNLPD
;
A
#
# COMPACT_ATOMS: atom_id res chain seq x y z
N MET A 1 -3.51 9.84 -2.16
CA MET A 1 -2.67 9.57 -0.95
C MET A 1 -2.56 8.06 -0.77
N LEU A 2 -1.56 7.55 -0.02
CA LEU A 2 -1.46 6.11 0.23
C LEU A 2 -2.72 5.55 0.92
N ALA A 3 -3.18 6.19 2.00
CA ALA A 3 -4.44 5.87 2.69
C ALA A 3 -5.64 5.72 1.74
N ASP A 4 -5.81 6.65 0.80
CA ASP A 4 -6.94 6.69 -0.13
C ASP A 4 -6.93 5.47 -1.07
N ALA A 5 -5.75 5.14 -1.59
CA ALA A 5 -5.58 3.98 -2.46
C ALA A 5 -5.72 2.66 -1.70
N SER A 6 -5.23 2.59 -0.45
CA SER A 6 -5.43 1.45 0.45
C SER A 6 -6.91 1.24 0.77
N GLU A 7 -7.66 2.31 1.06
CA GLU A 7 -9.08 2.22 1.33
C GLU A 7 -9.86 1.75 0.09
N ALA A 8 -9.53 2.30 -1.08
CA ALA A 8 -10.12 1.88 -2.34
C ALA A 8 -9.84 0.39 -2.63
N PHE A 9 -8.59 -0.05 -2.47
CA PHE A 9 -8.19 -1.45 -2.60
C PHE A 9 -9.03 -2.39 -1.72
N LEU A 10 -9.23 -2.04 -0.45
CA LEU A 10 -10.03 -2.83 0.50
C LEU A 10 -11.55 -2.86 0.17
N LYS A 11 -12.02 -2.02 -0.76
CA LYS A 11 -13.41 -1.98 -1.23
C LYS A 11 -13.63 -2.77 -2.52
N VAL A 12 -12.57 -3.22 -3.22
CA VAL A 12 -12.69 -3.95 -4.50
C VAL A 12 -13.02 -5.43 -4.23
N ALA A 13 -14.20 -5.84 -4.67
CA ALA A 13 -14.89 -7.06 -4.24
C ALA A 13 -14.33 -8.43 -4.67
N PRO A 14 -13.58 -8.63 -5.78
CA PRO A 14 -13.19 -9.97 -6.20
C PRO A 14 -11.92 -10.54 -5.55
N LEU A 15 -11.26 -9.83 -4.62
CA LEU A 15 -9.96 -10.28 -4.08
C LEU A 15 -10.00 -11.02 -2.72
N HIS A 16 -11.14 -11.11 -2.01
CA HIS A 16 -11.14 -11.64 -0.64
C HIS A 16 -12.43 -12.37 -0.22
N SER A 17 -12.28 -13.57 0.34
CA SER A 17 -13.24 -14.10 1.32
C SER A 17 -13.25 -13.15 2.53
N LEU A 18 -14.43 -12.74 2.98
CA LEU A 18 -14.72 -11.68 3.97
C LEU A 18 -13.95 -11.71 5.31
N GLY A 19 -13.17 -12.76 5.62
CA GLY A 19 -12.39 -12.87 6.86
C GLY A 19 -11.11 -12.02 6.90
N ASP A 20 -10.60 -11.56 5.75
CA ASP A 20 -9.23 -11.02 5.67
C ASP A 20 -9.13 -9.48 5.61
N ARG A 21 -10.26 -8.78 5.45
CA ARG A 21 -10.28 -7.33 5.21
C ARG A 21 -9.73 -6.53 6.40
N THR A 22 -10.15 -6.87 7.62
CA THR A 22 -9.71 -6.16 8.83
C THR A 22 -8.21 -6.35 9.06
N ARG A 23 -7.71 -7.57 8.87
CA ARG A 23 -6.30 -7.91 9.05
C ARG A 23 -5.42 -7.25 7.98
N ARG A 24 -5.83 -7.30 6.72
CA ARG A 24 -5.16 -6.59 5.62
C ARG A 24 -5.20 -5.08 5.78
N GLY A 25 -6.32 -4.53 6.27
CA GLY A 25 -6.44 -3.12 6.60
C GLY A 25 -5.44 -2.71 7.67
N ALA A 26 -5.34 -3.47 8.76
CA ALA A 26 -4.36 -3.22 9.82
C ALA A 26 -2.91 -3.33 9.31
N MET A 27 -2.63 -4.25 8.38
CA MET A 27 -1.30 -4.36 7.75
C MET A 27 -0.97 -3.17 6.85
N LEU A 28 -1.92 -2.69 6.05
CA LEU A 28 -1.73 -1.50 5.22
C LEU A 28 -1.57 -0.22 6.07
N ASP A 29 -2.31 -0.12 7.17
CA ASP A 29 -2.17 0.97 8.16
C ASP A 29 -0.78 0.94 8.83
N ALA A 30 -0.33 -0.24 9.28
CA ALA A 30 1.00 -0.41 9.84
C ALA A 30 2.11 -0.08 8.82
N PHE A 31 1.91 -0.42 7.55
CA PHE A 31 2.82 -0.05 6.47
C PHE A 31 2.85 1.46 6.23
N GLU A 32 1.69 2.13 6.21
CA GLU A 32 1.61 3.58 6.14
C GLU A 32 2.32 4.24 7.33
N GLY A 33 2.09 3.74 8.55
CA GLY A 33 2.77 4.22 9.75
C GLY A 33 4.30 4.11 9.65
N PHE A 34 4.79 3.00 9.09
CA PHE A 34 6.22 2.81 8.82
C PHE A 34 6.78 3.87 7.84
N LEU A 35 6.06 4.19 6.77
CA LEU A 35 6.48 5.22 5.81
C LEU A 35 6.36 6.64 6.38
N SER A 36 5.30 6.89 7.15
CA SER A 36 5.01 8.17 7.80
C SER A 36 6.09 8.59 8.78
N ALA A 37 6.73 7.63 9.46
CA ALA A 37 7.87 7.89 10.34
C ALA A 37 9.03 8.64 9.66
N GLY A 38 9.20 8.48 8.34
CA GLY A 38 10.22 9.18 7.54
C GLY A 38 9.71 10.35 6.70
N LEU A 39 8.40 10.49 6.51
CA LEU A 39 7.79 11.41 5.54
C LEU A 39 6.79 12.40 6.14
N GLY A 40 6.43 12.22 7.43
CA GLY A 40 5.42 13.00 8.12
C GLY A 40 3.99 12.48 7.89
N LYS A 41 3.02 13.25 8.39
CA LYS A 41 1.61 12.85 8.61
C LYS A 41 0.82 12.42 7.36
N SER A 42 1.39 12.59 6.17
CA SER A 42 0.73 12.30 4.90
C SER A 42 1.72 11.59 3.98
N VAL A 43 1.51 10.29 3.76
CA VAL A 43 2.40 9.48 2.93
C VAL A 43 1.98 9.57 1.46
N PRO A 44 2.77 10.21 0.59
CA PRO A 44 2.45 10.26 -0.84
C PRO A 44 2.44 8.85 -1.40
N LEU A 45 1.54 8.56 -2.34
CA LEU A 45 1.45 7.22 -2.94
C LEU A 45 2.78 6.79 -3.60
N LEU A 46 3.53 7.76 -4.14
CA LEU A 46 4.85 7.54 -4.74
C LEU A 46 5.93 7.10 -3.74
N ALA A 47 5.72 7.25 -2.43
CA ALA A 47 6.59 6.66 -1.41
C ALA A 47 6.47 5.13 -1.36
N TYR A 48 5.38 4.57 -1.89
CA TYR A 48 5.26 3.13 -2.08
C TYR A 48 6.12 2.68 -3.25
N THR A 49 7.27 2.09 -2.90
CA THR A 49 8.22 1.50 -3.84
C THR A 49 8.46 0.05 -3.45
N ARG A 50 9.07 -0.71 -4.36
CA ARG A 50 9.50 -2.08 -4.03
C ARG A 50 10.46 -2.08 -2.82
N LEU A 51 11.39 -1.13 -2.78
CA LEU A 51 12.40 -1.03 -1.72
C LEU A 51 11.76 -0.74 -0.35
N THR A 52 10.81 0.18 -0.30
CA THR A 52 10.14 0.53 0.95
C THR A 52 9.24 -0.59 1.45
N GLY A 53 8.61 -1.34 0.55
CA GLY A 53 7.92 -2.59 0.89
C GLY A 53 8.86 -3.66 1.46
N GLU A 54 10.00 -3.91 0.81
CA GLU A 54 11.01 -4.86 1.32
C GLU A 54 11.59 -4.45 2.67
N ALA A 55 11.80 -3.14 2.89
CA ALA A 55 12.28 -2.61 4.16
C ALA A 55 11.28 -2.88 5.30
N TRP A 56 9.99 -2.65 5.06
CA TRP A 56 8.94 -2.94 6.03
C TRP A 56 8.79 -4.45 6.29
N LEU A 57 8.82 -5.30 5.27
CA LEU A 57 8.74 -6.75 5.44
C LEU A 57 9.85 -7.30 6.36
N ARG A 58 11.03 -6.67 6.36
CA ARG A 58 12.15 -7.03 7.26
C ARG A 58 11.89 -6.69 8.72
N THR A 59 10.99 -5.75 9.01
CA THR A 59 10.61 -5.40 10.40
C THR A 59 9.56 -6.35 10.98
N LEU A 60 8.90 -7.16 10.13
CA LEU A 60 7.86 -8.11 10.55
C LEU A 60 8.45 -9.45 10.99
N ALA A 61 7.71 -10.12 11.88
CA ALA A 61 7.95 -11.51 12.25
C ALA A 61 7.77 -12.43 11.05
N ASP A 62 8.47 -13.57 11.05
CA ASP A 62 8.48 -14.51 9.91
C ASP A 62 7.08 -15.01 9.54
N ALA A 63 6.26 -15.29 10.56
CA ALA A 63 4.87 -15.74 10.39
C ALA A 63 3.98 -14.72 9.66
N GLU A 64 4.24 -13.42 9.80
CA GLU A 64 3.44 -12.36 9.15
C GLU A 64 4.06 -11.89 7.84
N ARG A 65 5.36 -12.15 7.63
CA ARG A 65 6.10 -11.69 6.45
C ARG A 65 5.54 -12.26 5.16
N ALA A 66 5.19 -13.54 5.14
CA ALA A 66 4.63 -14.19 3.94
C ALA A 66 3.27 -13.58 3.55
N GLU A 67 2.41 -13.37 4.53
CA GLU A 67 1.08 -12.75 4.35
C GLU A 67 1.20 -11.29 3.90
N ALA A 68 2.05 -10.51 4.57
CA ALA A 68 2.31 -9.13 4.21
C ALA A 68 2.94 -9.00 2.81
N ALA A 69 3.82 -9.92 2.42
CA ALA A 69 4.42 -9.92 1.08
C ALA A 69 3.37 -10.20 -0.01
N ALA A 70 2.47 -11.16 0.22
CA ALA A 70 1.36 -11.43 -0.68
C ALA A 70 0.42 -10.22 -0.81
N LEU A 71 0.07 -9.60 0.32
CA LEU A 71 -0.73 -8.38 0.37
C LEU A 71 -0.10 -7.23 -0.41
N LEU A 72 1.18 -6.93 -0.19
CA LEU A 72 1.87 -5.87 -0.92
C LEU A 72 1.93 -6.16 -2.42
N ASN A 73 2.14 -7.42 -2.82
CA ASN A 73 2.15 -7.78 -4.24
C ASN A 73 0.79 -7.55 -4.89
N ASP A 74 -0.29 -7.94 -4.21
CA ASP A 74 -1.67 -7.74 -4.66
C ASP A 74 -2.03 -6.25 -4.74
N PHE A 75 -1.70 -5.49 -3.70
CA PHE A 75 -1.90 -4.05 -3.66
C PHE A 75 -1.15 -3.35 -4.80
N ARG A 76 0.11 -3.72 -5.07
CA ARG A 76 0.87 -3.18 -6.20
C ARG A 76 0.24 -3.50 -7.55
N ALA A 77 -0.29 -4.72 -7.71
CA ALA A 77 -0.98 -5.11 -8.92
C ALA A 77 -2.22 -4.23 -9.14
N TYR A 78 -3.02 -4.03 -8.09
CA TYR A 78 -4.17 -3.13 -8.11
C TYR A 78 -3.78 -1.69 -8.48
N LEU A 79 -2.77 -1.11 -7.82
CA LEU A 79 -2.35 0.27 -8.08
C LEU A 79 -1.88 0.48 -9.53
N ARG A 80 -1.28 -0.55 -10.14
CA ARG A 80 -0.86 -0.51 -11.55
C ARG A 80 -2.05 -0.65 -12.49
N ASP A 81 -2.92 -1.63 -12.23
CA ASP A 81 -4.07 -1.96 -13.09
C ASP A 81 -5.09 -0.81 -13.14
N TRP A 82 -5.27 -0.12 -12.02
CA TRP A 82 -6.21 1.00 -11.88
C TRP A 82 -5.57 2.39 -12.08
N GLY A 83 -4.31 2.46 -12.52
CA GLY A 83 -3.65 3.72 -12.86
C GLY A 83 -3.34 4.67 -11.69
N TRP A 84 -3.44 4.21 -10.44
CA TRP A 84 -3.18 5.04 -9.25
C TRP A 84 -1.79 5.65 -9.24
N LEU A 85 -0.77 4.87 -9.65
CA LEU A 85 0.61 5.36 -9.71
C LEU A 85 0.83 6.42 -10.79
N ASP A 86 0.05 6.37 -11.88
CA ASP A 86 0.09 7.35 -12.95
C ASP A 86 -0.60 8.65 -12.52
N SER A 87 -1.79 8.54 -11.93
CA SER A 87 -2.53 9.68 -11.38
C SER A 87 -1.82 10.38 -10.21
N ALA A 88 -0.95 9.68 -9.48
CA ALA A 88 -0.16 10.26 -8.40
C ALA A 88 1.09 11.00 -8.89
N ARG A 89 1.46 10.91 -10.17
CA ARG A 89 2.53 11.75 -10.71
C ARG A 89 2.05 13.19 -10.77
N PRO A 90 2.87 14.16 -10.35
CA PRO A 90 2.54 15.56 -10.60
C PRO A 90 2.44 15.73 -12.11
N VAL A 91 1.23 15.97 -12.60
CA VAL A 91 1.02 16.46 -13.95
C VAL A 91 1.78 17.76 -14.05
N ASN A 92 2.84 17.78 -14.86
CA ASN A 92 3.44 19.05 -15.27
C ASN A 92 2.33 19.85 -15.93
N LEU A 93 1.75 20.80 -15.19
CA LEU A 93 0.93 21.86 -15.76
C LEU A 93 1.85 22.60 -16.73
N PRO A 94 1.49 22.70 -18.02
CA PRO A 94 2.23 23.59 -18.93
C PRO A 94 2.12 25.02 -18.41
N ASP A 95 3.25 25.74 -18.50
CA ASP A 95 3.40 27.18 -18.23
C ASP A 95 2.35 28.03 -18.97
#